data_AF-U6LW67-F1
#
_entry.id   AF-U6LW67-F1
#
_cell.length_a   1.000
_cell.length_b   1.000
_cell.length_c   1.000
_cell.angle_alpha   90.00
_cell.angle_beta   90.00
_cell.angle_gamma   90.00
#
_symmetry.space_group_name_H-M   'P 1'
#
loop_
_entity.id
_entity.type
_entity.pdbx_description
1 polymer ?
#
loop_
_entity_poly.entity_id
_entity_poly.type
_entity_poly.pdbx_seq_one_letter_code
_entity_poly.pdbx_strand_id
1 'polypeptide(L)'
;MGLKLRRDNKIRPFTVLSCDNMPNNGKILKKMVIQFATEIDVEMATWISKHVCFPSTMVDRITPITSKEHITLLEEDYGIKDKWPVVAEDYRQWVIGYLSRIQF
;
A
#
# COMPACT_ATOMS: atom_id res chain seq x y z
N MET A 1 -9.68 -1.33 11.92
CA MET A 1 -11.06 -0.95 11.57
C MET A 1 -11.13 -0.57 10.09
N GLY A 2 -11.94 -1.27 9.28
CA GLY A 2 -12.08 -0.99 7.84
C GLY A 2 -12.94 0.24 7.52
N LEU A 3 -13.06 0.60 6.24
CA LEU A 3 -13.73 1.82 5.78
C LEU A 3 -15.20 1.95 6.21
N LYS A 4 -15.97 0.85 6.18
CA LYS A 4 -17.39 0.83 6.59
C LYS A 4 -17.57 1.31 8.04
N LEU A 5 -16.81 0.71 8.96
CA LEU A 5 -16.89 1.06 10.37
C LEU A 5 -16.46 2.52 10.62
N ARG A 6 -15.52 3.05 9.83
CA ARG A 6 -15.12 4.47 9.91
C ARG A 6 -16.24 5.40 9.45
N ARG A 7 -16.89 5.10 8.32
CA ARG A 7 -18.06 5.83 7.83
C ARG A 7 -19.16 5.88 8.89
N ASP A 8 -19.54 4.72 9.41
CA ASP A 8 -20.67 4.58 10.34
C ASP A 8 -20.41 5.31 11.68
N ASN A 9 -19.14 5.44 12.09
CA ASN A 9 -18.73 6.21 13.27
C ASN A 9 -18.28 7.65 12.97
N LYS A 10 -18.49 8.16 11.75
CA LYS A 10 -18.08 9.51 11.31
C LYS A 10 -16.58 9.78 11.50
N ILE A 11 -15.76 8.75 11.39
CA ILE A 11 -14.30 8.85 11.46
C ILE A 11 -13.76 9.06 10.05
N ARG A 12 -12.84 10.03 9.87
CA ARG A 12 -12.19 10.33 8.58
C ARG A 12 -11.63 9.07 7.90
N PRO A 13 -11.79 8.83 6.59
CA PRO A 13 -11.17 7.68 5.93
C PRO A 13 -9.64 7.72 5.97
N PHE A 14 -9.02 6.56 5.80
CA PHE A 14 -7.59 6.46 5.50
C PHE A 14 -7.35 6.50 3.99
N THR A 15 -6.13 6.84 3.60
CA THR A 15 -5.64 6.68 2.22
C THR A 15 -5.33 5.22 1.94
N VAL A 16 -5.69 4.72 0.76
CA VAL A 16 -5.27 3.39 0.30
C VAL A 16 -4.19 3.59 -0.77
N LEU A 17 -2.95 3.24 -0.43
CA LEU A 17 -1.77 3.45 -1.26
C LEU A 17 -1.27 2.10 -1.77
N SER A 18 -1.34 1.86 -3.08
CA SER A 18 -0.69 0.69 -3.67
C SER A 18 0.81 0.95 -3.78
N CYS A 19 1.59 -0.08 -3.48
CA CYS A 19 3.03 -0.17 -3.73
C CYS A 19 3.34 -1.34 -4.68
N ASP A 20 2.36 -1.75 -5.49
CA ASP A 20 2.58 -2.76 -6.51
C ASP A 20 3.24 -2.14 -7.74
N ASN A 21 4.09 -2.91 -8.40
CA ASN A 21 4.76 -2.50 -9.63
C ASN A 21 3.81 -2.63 -10.83
N MET A 22 2.81 -1.74 -10.87
CA MET A 22 1.84 -1.63 -11.95
C MET A 22 1.69 -0.16 -12.39
N PRO A 23 1.57 0.12 -13.70
CA PRO A 23 1.27 1.46 -14.18
C PRO A 23 -0.04 1.97 -13.61
N ASN A 24 -0.06 3.23 -13.12
CA ASN A 24 -1.25 3.85 -12.55
C ASN A 24 -1.91 3.03 -11.41
N ASN A 25 -1.13 2.33 -10.59
CA ASN A 25 -1.60 1.43 -9.53
C ASN A 25 -2.71 2.04 -8.63
N GLY A 26 -2.61 3.32 -8.26
CA GLY A 26 -3.65 4.03 -7.49
C GLY A 26 -4.99 4.15 -8.22
N LYS A 27 -4.98 4.45 -9.52
CA LYS A 27 -6.22 4.53 -10.34
C LYS A 27 -6.86 3.15 -10.50
N ILE A 28 -6.05 2.12 -10.72
CA ILE A 28 -6.53 0.73 -10.81
C ILE A 28 -7.16 0.31 -9.49
N LEU A 29 -6.47 0.54 -8.37
CA LEU A 29 -6.96 0.23 -7.04
C LEU A 29 -8.28 0.94 -6.73
N LYS A 30 -8.36 2.25 -7.01
CA LYS A 30 -9.61 3.02 -6.84
C LYS A 30 -10.77 2.39 -7.62
N LYS A 31 -10.53 2.06 -8.89
CA LYS A 31 -11.55 1.45 -9.76
C LYS A 31 -12.04 0.12 -9.18
N MET A 32 -11.13 -0.78 -8.81
CA MET A 32 -11.48 -2.10 -8.30
C MET A 32 -12.22 -2.03 -6.96
N VAL A 33 -11.77 -1.17 -6.04
CA VAL A 33 -12.42 -1.00 -4.73
C VAL A 33 -13.84 -0.43 -4.90
N ILE A 34 -14.04 0.55 -5.79
CA ILE A 34 -15.37 1.10 -6.06
C ILE A 34 -16.27 0.04 -6.70
N GLN A 35 -15.78 -0.70 -7.70
CA GLN A 35 -16.56 -1.77 -8.34
C GLN A 35 -17.00 -2.83 -7.33
N PHE A 36 -16.07 -3.33 -6.51
CA PHE A 36 -16.40 -4.27 -5.44
C PHE A 36 -17.41 -3.70 -4.44
N ALA A 37 -17.25 -2.44 -4.03
CA ALA A 37 -18.18 -1.81 -3.12
C ALA A 37 -19.58 -1.63 -3.74
N THR A 38 -19.69 -1.37 -5.04
CA THR A 38 -20.97 -1.21 -5.74
C THR A 38 -21.80 -2.49 -5.68
N GLU A 39 -21.18 -3.66 -5.79
CA GLU A 39 -21.85 -4.96 -5.69
C GLU A 39 -22.42 -5.24 -4.28
N ILE A 40 -21.95 -4.52 -3.26
CA ILE A 40 -22.34 -4.71 -1.86
C ILE A 40 -23.29 -3.60 -1.37
N ASP A 41 -22.90 -2.34 -1.58
CA ASP A 41 -23.57 -1.14 -1.09
C ASP A 41 -23.17 0.06 -1.98
N VAL A 42 -24.10 0.50 -2.83
CA VAL A 42 -23.91 1.62 -3.77
C VAL A 42 -23.64 2.94 -3.03
N GLU A 43 -24.21 3.15 -1.84
CA GLU A 43 -23.93 4.34 -1.03
C GLU A 43 -22.50 4.30 -0.49
N MET A 44 -22.02 3.12 -0.10
CA MET A 44 -20.62 2.93 0.28
C MET A 44 -19.68 3.20 -0.88
N ALA A 45 -19.96 2.67 -2.07
CA ALA A 45 -19.15 2.93 -3.27
C ALA A 45 -19.06 4.43 -3.57
N THR A 46 -20.20 5.12 -3.49
CA THR A 46 -20.29 6.58 -3.67
C THR A 46 -19.45 7.30 -2.61
N TRP A 47 -19.55 6.92 -1.35
CA TRP A 47 -18.78 7.50 -0.26
C TRP A 47 -17.28 7.29 -0.44
N ILE A 48 -16.84 6.08 -0.80
CA ILE A 48 -15.43 5.77 -1.09
C ILE A 48 -14.91 6.67 -2.22
N SER A 49 -15.68 6.80 -3.31
CA SER A 49 -15.27 7.58 -4.48
C SER A 49 -14.94 9.04 -4.18
N LYS A 50 -15.66 9.62 -3.20
CA LYS A 50 -15.58 11.03 -2.79
C LYS A 50 -14.58 11.28 -1.67
N HIS A 51 -14.48 10.37 -0.70
CA HIS A 51 -13.76 10.64 0.55
C HIS A 51 -12.43 9.90 0.68
N VAL A 52 -12.22 8.81 -0.07
CA VAL A 52 -11.02 7.98 0.05
C VAL A 52 -10.00 8.34 -1.04
N CYS A 53 -8.74 8.50 -0.63
CA CYS A 53 -7.64 8.81 -1.52
C CYS A 53 -6.91 7.55 -1.99
N PHE A 54 -6.53 7.56 -3.27
CA PHE A 54 -5.82 6.47 -3.95
C PHE A 54 -4.68 7.05 -4.82
N PRO A 55 -3.57 7.51 -4.21
CA PRO A 55 -2.43 8.01 -4.96
C PRO A 55 -1.80 6.87 -5.78
N SER A 56 -1.30 7.20 -6.97
CA SER A 56 -0.40 6.30 -7.68
C SER A 56 1.02 6.44 -7.14
N THR A 57 1.76 5.35 -7.16
CA THR A 57 3.18 5.31 -6.80
C THR A 57 4.02 4.71 -7.92
N MET A 58 5.30 5.05 -7.92
CA MET A 58 6.36 4.23 -8.51
C MET A 58 7.27 3.83 -7.36
N VAL A 59 7.44 2.53 -7.14
CA VAL A 59 8.34 1.97 -6.13
C VAL A 59 9.42 1.16 -6.83
N ASP A 60 10.66 1.30 -6.37
CA ASP A 60 11.77 0.56 -6.92
C ASP A 60 12.80 0.20 -5.85
N ARG A 61 13.01 -1.11 -5.69
CA ARG A 61 14.05 -1.74 -4.89
C ARG A 61 14.04 -3.24 -5.11
N ILE A 62 15.11 -3.79 -5.68
CA ILE A 62 15.30 -5.24 -5.80
C ILE A 62 15.41 -5.85 -4.40
N THR A 63 14.48 -6.75 -4.09
CA THR A 63 14.35 -7.41 -2.79
C THR A 63 14.17 -8.91 -3.02
N PRO A 64 15.25 -9.71 -3.03
CA PRO A 64 15.14 -11.15 -3.25
C PRO A 64 14.42 -11.84 -2.09
N ILE A 65 13.92 -13.04 -2.36
CA ILE A 65 13.33 -13.89 -1.31
C ILE A 65 14.41 -14.23 -0.29
N THR A 66 14.08 -14.13 1.00
CA THR A 66 14.96 -14.55 2.09
C THR A 66 15.32 -16.02 1.94
N SER A 67 16.62 -16.31 1.85
CA SER A 67 17.16 -17.67 1.79
C SER A 67 17.90 -18.01 3.09
N LYS A 68 18.33 -19.26 3.25
CA LYS A 68 19.12 -19.69 4.41
C LYS A 68 20.47 -19.01 4.45
N GLU A 69 21.06 -18.76 3.28
CA GLU A 69 22.34 -18.08 3.13
C GLU A 69 22.25 -16.65 3.70
N HIS A 70 21.16 -15.92 3.45
CA HIS A 70 20.97 -14.59 4.04
C HIS A 70 20.88 -14.62 5.58
N ILE A 71 20.27 -15.66 6.16
CA ILE A 71 20.19 -15.84 7.61
C ILE A 71 21.58 -16.09 8.19
N THR A 72 22.33 -17.02 7.59
CA THR A 72 23.68 -17.36 8.03
C THR A 72 24.62 -16.17 7.93
N LEU A 73 24.62 -15.46 6.80
CA LEU A 73 25.48 -14.28 6.60
C LEU A 73 25.20 -13.18 7.64
N LEU A 74 23.93 -12.95 8.00
CA LEU A 74 23.59 -11.96 9.01
C LEU A 74 24.12 -12.32 10.41
N GLU A 75 24.10 -13.61 10.76
CA GLU A 75 24.68 -14.10 12.02
C GLU A 75 26.21 -14.04 12.00
N GLU A 76 26.84 -14.44 10.89
CA GLU A 76 28.31 -14.48 10.77
C GLU A 76 28.93 -13.08 10.73
N ASP A 77 28.38 -12.16 9.92
CA ASP A 77 28.96 -10.84 9.71
C ASP A 77 28.63 -9.86 10.84
N TYR A 78 27.45 -10.01 11.47
CA TYR A 78 26.93 -9.02 12.42
C TYR A 78 26.56 -9.61 13.79
N GLY A 79 26.65 -10.93 13.99
CA GLY A 79 26.26 -11.60 15.24
C GLY A 79 24.75 -11.60 15.50
N ILE A 80 23.92 -11.25 14.50
CA ILE A 80 22.48 -11.07 14.65
C ILE A 80 21.75 -12.35 14.25
N LYS A 81 21.06 -12.97 15.22
CA LYS A 81 20.19 -14.12 15.00
C LYS A 81 18.77 -13.69 14.63
N ASP A 82 18.54 -13.42 13.36
CA ASP A 82 17.20 -13.18 12.80
C ASP A 82 16.78 -14.37 11.92
N LYS A 83 15.57 -14.89 12.15
CA LYS A 83 15.02 -16.01 11.38
C LYS A 83 14.40 -15.57 10.05
N TRP A 84 14.15 -14.28 9.86
CA TRP A 84 13.55 -13.74 8.64
C TRP A 84 14.10 -12.37 8.26
N PRO A 85 15.41 -12.26 7.97
CA PRO A 85 15.97 -11.01 7.51
C PRO A 85 15.47 -10.67 6.11
N VAL A 86 15.33 -9.37 5.85
CA VAL A 86 15.05 -8.84 4.50
C VAL A 86 16.32 -8.21 3.98
N VAL A 87 16.94 -8.87 3.01
CA VAL A 87 18.05 -8.29 2.24
C VAL A 87 17.50 -7.59 1.01
N ALA A 88 18.18 -6.54 0.57
CA ALA A 88 17.83 -5.80 -0.63
C ALA A 88 19.06 -5.02 -1.08
N GLU A 89 19.07 -4.58 -2.34
CA GLU A 89 20.10 -3.67 -2.82
C GLU A 89 20.09 -2.32 -2.08
N ASP A 90 21.17 -1.55 -2.26
CA ASP A 90 21.32 -0.21 -1.70
C ASP A 90 20.43 0.82 -2.40
N TYR A 91 20.20 0.66 -3.71
CA TYR A 91 19.32 1.53 -4.47
C TYR A 91 17.89 1.46 -3.94
N ARG A 92 17.25 2.62 -3.85
CA ARG A 92 15.85 2.74 -3.44
C ARG A 92 15.26 4.01 -4.00
N GLN A 93 14.10 3.89 -4.64
CA GLN A 93 13.35 5.03 -5.13
C GLN A 93 11.87 4.87 -4.80
N TRP A 94 11.26 5.99 -4.38
CA TRP A 94 9.83 6.06 -4.19
C TRP A 94 9.30 7.41 -4.66
N VAL A 95 8.44 7.36 -5.68
CA VAL A 95 7.70 8.52 -6.17
C VAL A 95 6.25 8.33 -5.78
N ILE A 96 5.70 9.30 -5.05
CA ILE A 96 4.30 9.30 -4.62
C ILE A 96 3.60 10.44 -5.36
N GLY A 97 2.53 10.11 -6.09
CA GLY A 97 1.71 11.11 -6.78
C GLY A 97 1.03 12.05 -5.79
N TYR A 98 1.10 13.36 -6.08
CA TYR A 98 0.39 14.37 -5.29
C TYR A 98 -1.13 14.18 -5.39
N LEU A 99 -1.79 14.30 -4.25
CA LEU A 99 -3.24 14.39 -4.19
C LEU A 99 -3.65 15.84 -4.45
N SER A 100 -4.37 16.10 -5.55
CA SER A 100 -5.03 17.39 -5.75
C SER A 100 -6.13 17.57 -4.70
N ARG A 101 -5.83 18.38 -3.68
CA ARG A 101 -6.71 18.96 -2.64
C ARG A 101 -7.97 18.14 -2.27
N ILE A 102 -7.89 17.44 -1.15
CA ILE A 102 -9.08 17.25 -0.30
C ILE A 102 -9.30 18.62 0.37
N GLN A 103 -10.34 19.36 -0.02
CA GLN A 103 -10.82 20.47 0.80
C GLN A 103 -11.36 19.88 2.11
N PHE A 104 -10.80 20.34 3.22
CA PHE A 104 -11.30 20.08 4.57
C PHE A 104 -12.57 20.89 4.81
#